data_AF-A0A482ZPU6-F1
#
_entry.id   AF-A0A482ZPU6-F1
#
_cell.length_a   1.000
_cell.length_b   1.000
_cell.length_c   1.000
_cell.angle_alpha   90.00
_cell.angle_beta   90.00
_cell.angle_gamma   90.00
#
_symmetry.space_group_name_H-M   'P 1'
#
loop_
_entity.id
_entity.type
_entity.pdbx_description
1 polymer ?
#
loop_
_entity_poly.entity_id
_entity_poly.type
_entity_poly.pdbx_seq_one_letter_code
_entity_poly.pdbx_strand_id
1 'polypeptide(L)'
;MSVSESEDKQAEENQKTSEKLAEQLGVDAEVAGVLIDEGFHSIDDIADAETASLEAIEEFDASMVEELQERASDAQLVQALDDSEASEALTTVEGVDEELAQVLIESEVVTVEGLAELSIAEVLDIQEMDKEDASAIIMTARENEGWFK
;
A
#
# COMPACT_ATOMS: atom_id res chain seq x y z
N MET A 1 25.79 -9.49 10.47
CA MET A 1 24.49 -9.06 11.00
C MET A 1 24.46 -9.46 12.46
N SER A 2 24.62 -8.47 13.34
CA SER A 2 24.52 -8.64 14.79
C SER A 2 23.04 -8.59 15.19
N VAL A 3 22.67 -9.21 16.32
CA VAL A 3 21.31 -9.19 16.87
C VAL A 3 20.78 -7.74 16.98
N SER A 4 21.65 -6.80 17.35
CA SER A 4 21.33 -5.37 17.49
C SER A 4 20.89 -4.70 16.17
N GLU A 5 21.51 -5.05 15.02
CA GLU A 5 21.10 -4.46 13.72
C GLU A 5 19.73 -4.98 13.26
N SER A 6 19.33 -6.17 13.72
CA SER A 6 18.03 -6.75 13.38
C SER A 6 16.92 -6.10 14.20
N GLU A 7 17.19 -5.77 15.46
CA GLU A 7 16.27 -5.09 16.36
C GLU A 7 16.03 -3.64 15.93
N ASP A 8 17.10 -2.92 15.55
CA ASP A 8 16.99 -1.53 15.07
C ASP A 8 16.18 -1.41 13.78
N LYS A 9 16.38 -2.33 12.82
CA LYS A 9 15.56 -2.37 11.59
C LYS A 9 14.10 -2.67 11.86
N GLN A 10 13.82 -3.58 12.79
CA GLN A 10 12.45 -3.99 13.09
C GLN A 10 11.68 -2.85 13.77
N ALA A 11 12.36 -2.07 14.63
CA ALA A 11 11.77 -0.87 15.22
C ALA A 11 11.47 0.22 14.17
N GLU A 12 12.37 0.42 13.19
CA GLU A 12 12.20 1.41 12.12
C GLU A 12 11.05 1.03 11.17
N GLU A 13 10.90 -0.26 10.84
CA GLU A 13 9.79 -0.75 10.03
C GLU A 13 8.46 -0.62 10.78
N ASN A 14 8.41 -1.02 12.06
CA ASN A 14 7.20 -0.85 12.89
C ASN A 14 6.80 0.63 13.00
N GLN A 15 7.77 1.54 13.11
CA GLN A 15 7.49 2.97 13.15
C GLN A 15 6.83 3.43 11.85
N LYS A 16 7.38 3.08 10.69
CA LYS A 16 6.79 3.42 9.39
C LYS A 16 5.39 2.83 9.22
N THR A 17 5.21 1.58 9.60
CA THR A 17 3.89 0.94 9.56
C THR A 17 2.90 1.66 10.47
N SER A 18 3.32 2.08 11.67
CA SER A 18 2.46 2.83 12.59
C SER A 18 2.03 4.18 12.02
N GLU A 19 2.95 4.88 11.36
CA GLU A 19 2.67 6.18 10.74
C GLU A 19 1.71 6.03 9.55
N LYS A 20 1.94 5.03 8.69
CA LYS A 20 1.05 4.71 7.56
C LYS A 20 -0.34 4.31 8.05
N LEU A 21 -0.42 3.45 9.06
CA LEU A 21 -1.67 2.99 9.66
C LEU A 21 -2.44 4.16 10.31
N ALA A 22 -1.75 5.05 11.03
CA ALA A 22 -2.33 6.24 11.62
C ALA A 22 -2.93 7.18 10.57
N GLU A 23 -2.23 7.39 9.45
CA GLU A 23 -2.70 8.20 8.33
C GLU A 23 -3.91 7.57 7.64
N GLN A 24 -3.85 6.26 7.35
CA GLN A 24 -4.95 5.53 6.71
C GLN A 24 -6.22 5.50 7.56
N LEU A 25 -6.10 5.28 8.87
CA LEU A 25 -7.24 5.28 9.79
C LEU A 25 -7.67 6.68 10.24
N GLY A 26 -6.85 7.71 9.99
CA GLY A 26 -7.09 9.06 10.51
C GLY A 26 -7.08 9.13 12.04
N VAL A 27 -6.14 8.44 12.69
CA VAL A 27 -5.98 8.38 14.15
C VAL A 27 -4.63 8.93 14.59
N ASP A 28 -4.45 9.14 15.89
CA ASP A 28 -3.16 9.54 16.45
C ASP A 28 -2.13 8.40 16.36
N ALA A 29 -0.86 8.74 16.17
CA ALA A 29 0.24 7.77 16.10
C ALA A 29 0.37 6.91 17.38
N GLU A 30 -0.06 7.42 18.53
CA GLU A 30 -0.11 6.63 19.78
C GLU A 30 -1.13 5.48 19.68
N VAL A 31 -2.27 5.69 19.03
CA VAL A 31 -3.31 4.67 18.83
C VAL A 31 -2.83 3.59 17.85
N ALA A 32 -2.22 4.01 16.74
CA ALA A 32 -1.64 3.09 15.77
C ALA A 32 -0.47 2.28 16.37
N GLY A 33 0.32 2.88 17.26
CA GLY A 33 1.38 2.17 17.98
C GLY A 33 0.83 1.03 18.85
N VAL A 34 -0.23 1.28 19.61
CA VAL A 34 -0.90 0.25 20.42
C VAL A 34 -1.43 -0.88 19.54
N LEU A 35 -2.05 -0.56 18.40
CA LEU A 35 -2.54 -1.55 17.45
C LEU A 35 -1.42 -2.47 16.93
N ILE A 36 -0.26 -1.91 16.56
CA ILE A 36 0.89 -2.69 16.11
C ILE A 36 1.47 -3.56 17.23
N ASP A 37 1.54 -3.04 18.46
CA ASP A 37 2.01 -3.81 19.61
C ASP A 37 1.10 -5.01 19.92
N GLU A 38 -0.20 -4.87 19.68
CA GLU A 38 -1.20 -5.95 19.79
C GLU A 38 -1.23 -6.89 18.55
N GLY A 39 -0.50 -6.54 17.49
CA GLY A 39 -0.30 -7.37 16.30
C GLY A 39 -1.13 -6.98 15.07
N PHE A 40 -1.83 -5.86 15.12
CA PHE A 40 -2.56 -5.30 13.97
C PHE A 40 -1.63 -4.42 13.14
N HIS A 41 -1.25 -4.88 11.95
CA HIS A 41 -0.26 -4.20 11.11
C HIS A 41 -0.89 -3.49 9.90
N SER A 42 -2.18 -3.72 9.64
CA SER A 42 -2.89 -3.17 8.49
C SER A 42 -4.32 -2.76 8.85
N ILE A 43 -4.91 -1.92 8.00
CA ILE A 43 -6.34 -1.57 8.13
C ILE A 43 -7.25 -2.77 7.91
N ASP A 44 -6.82 -3.72 7.07
CA ASP A 44 -7.54 -4.96 6.83
C ASP A 44 -7.63 -5.81 8.10
N ASP A 45 -6.52 -5.96 8.83
CA ASP A 45 -6.51 -6.70 10.09
C ASP A 45 -7.51 -6.14 11.11
N ILE A 46 -7.73 -4.83 11.11
CA ILE A 46 -8.61 -4.13 12.07
C ILE A 46 -10.06 -4.20 11.62
N ALA A 47 -10.33 -4.03 10.33
CA ALA A 47 -11.67 -4.12 9.77
C ALA A 47 -12.23 -5.55 9.88
N ASP A 48 -11.37 -6.56 9.67
CA ASP A 48 -11.73 -7.97 9.80
C ASP A 48 -11.63 -8.50 11.24
N ALA A 49 -11.13 -7.70 12.19
CA ALA A 49 -11.02 -8.08 13.60
C ALA A 49 -12.40 -8.30 14.24
N GLU A 50 -12.46 -9.24 15.20
CA GLU A 50 -13.62 -9.28 16.09
C GLU A 50 -13.57 -8.08 17.05
N THR A 51 -14.71 -7.38 17.22
CA THR A 51 -14.86 -6.27 18.16
C THR A 51 -14.35 -6.65 19.55
N ALA A 52 -14.60 -7.88 20.02
CA ALA A 52 -14.13 -8.39 21.31
C ALA A 52 -12.59 -8.48 21.42
N SER A 53 -11.88 -8.64 20.30
CA SER A 53 -10.41 -8.66 20.28
C SER A 53 -9.85 -7.26 20.46
N LEU A 54 -10.45 -6.26 19.80
CA LEU A 54 -10.07 -4.85 19.95
C LEU A 54 -10.49 -4.31 21.33
N GLU A 55 -11.63 -4.75 21.88
CA GLU A 55 -12.06 -4.42 23.25
C GLU A 55 -11.20 -5.07 24.34
N ALA A 56 -10.37 -6.07 24.00
CA ALA A 56 -9.44 -6.68 24.96
C ALA A 56 -8.24 -5.78 25.26
N ILE A 57 -8.00 -4.77 24.42
CA ILE A 57 -6.96 -3.75 24.57
C ILE A 57 -7.39 -2.79 25.69
N GLU A 58 -6.64 -2.73 26.79
CA GLU A 58 -7.02 -1.91 27.97
C GLU A 58 -7.14 -0.42 27.65
N GLU A 59 -6.39 0.04 26.65
CA GLU A 59 -6.34 1.40 26.17
C GLU A 59 -7.58 1.81 25.35
N PHE A 60 -8.36 0.84 24.83
CA PHE A 60 -9.52 1.10 23.97
C PHE A 60 -10.84 0.86 24.69
N ASP A 61 -11.77 1.80 24.51
CA ASP A 61 -13.15 1.64 24.96
C ASP A 61 -14.07 1.17 23.82
N ALA A 62 -15.24 0.64 24.16
CA ALA A 62 -16.19 0.11 23.18
C ALA A 62 -16.60 1.13 22.10
N SER A 63 -16.69 2.42 22.43
CA SER A 63 -16.98 3.46 21.42
C SER A 63 -15.80 3.72 20.49
N MET A 64 -14.57 3.69 21.02
CA MET A 64 -13.35 3.80 20.22
C MET A 64 -13.18 2.62 19.27
N VAL A 65 -13.47 1.40 19.74
CA VAL A 65 -13.39 0.19 18.90
C VAL A 65 -14.39 0.26 17.75
N GLU A 66 -15.65 0.63 18.01
CA GLU A 66 -16.65 0.80 16.95
C GLU A 66 -16.19 1.86 15.91
N GLU A 67 -15.65 2.99 16.37
CA GLU A 67 -15.15 4.06 15.50
C GLU A 67 -13.91 3.62 14.69
N LEU A 68 -12.99 2.87 15.29
CA LEU A 68 -11.82 2.31 14.61
C LEU A 68 -12.22 1.33 13.52
N GLN A 69 -13.18 0.44 13.79
CA GLN A 69 -13.68 -0.52 12.79
C GLN A 69 -14.40 0.17 11.64
N GLU A 70 -15.22 1.19 11.94
CA GLU A 70 -15.89 2.00 10.91
C GLU A 70 -14.85 2.69 10.02
N ARG A 71 -13.84 3.34 10.61
CA ARG A 71 -12.78 4.01 9.87
C ARG A 71 -11.91 3.04 9.07
N ALA A 72 -11.59 1.87 9.62
CA ALA A 72 -10.86 0.84 8.91
C ALA A 72 -11.63 0.36 7.67
N SER A 73 -12.94 0.12 7.83
CA SER A 73 -13.82 -0.28 6.74
C SER A 73 -13.93 0.80 5.65
N ASP A 74 -14.05 2.06 6.07
CA ASP A 74 -14.08 3.20 5.15
C ASP A 74 -12.74 3.35 4.42
N ALA A 75 -11.62 3.23 5.12
CA ALA A 75 -10.28 3.29 4.55
C ALA A 75 -10.04 2.17 3.52
N GLN A 76 -10.49 0.95 3.80
CA GLN A 76 -10.47 -0.16 2.83
C GLN A 76 -11.28 0.17 1.57
N LEU A 77 -12.45 0.77 1.75
CA LEU A 77 -13.30 1.18 0.62
C LEU A 77 -12.61 2.26 -0.22
N VAL A 78 -11.98 3.25 0.41
CA VAL A 78 -11.21 4.28 -0.29
C VAL A 78 -10.03 3.64 -1.03
N GLN A 79 -9.26 2.78 -0.38
CA GLN A 79 -8.12 2.10 -1.00
C GLN A 79 -8.56 1.27 -2.21
N ALA A 80 -9.66 0.51 -2.10
CA ALA A 80 -10.17 -0.28 -3.21
C ALA A 80 -10.65 0.60 -4.39
N LEU A 81 -11.17 1.80 -4.12
CA LEU A 81 -11.52 2.77 -5.15
C LEU A 81 -10.27 3.34 -5.81
N ASP A 82 -9.27 3.75 -5.03
CA ASP A 82 -8.00 4.26 -5.53
C ASP A 82 -7.26 3.21 -6.38
N ASP A 83 -7.23 1.95 -5.95
CA ASP A 83 -6.65 0.84 -6.69
C ASP A 83 -7.41 0.58 -8.01
N SER A 84 -8.74 0.69 -7.99
CA SER A 84 -9.56 0.58 -9.21
C SER A 84 -9.27 1.73 -10.18
N GLU A 85 -9.18 2.98 -9.70
CA GLU A 85 -8.86 4.14 -10.54
C GLU A 85 -7.42 4.06 -11.07
N ALA A 86 -6.48 3.59 -10.26
CA ALA A 86 -5.10 3.33 -10.65
C ALA A 86 -5.02 2.27 -11.75
N SER A 87 -5.77 1.18 -11.60
CA SER A 87 -5.82 0.11 -12.60
C SER A 87 -6.38 0.62 -13.93
N GLU A 88 -7.47 1.39 -13.89
CA GLU A 88 -8.03 2.05 -15.07
C GLU A 88 -7.02 3.02 -15.71
N ALA A 89 -6.26 3.79 -14.92
CA ALA A 89 -5.25 4.71 -15.42
C ALA A 89 -4.06 3.98 -16.05
N LEU A 90 -3.53 2.93 -15.41
CA LEU A 90 -2.39 2.16 -15.90
C LEU A 90 -2.73 1.38 -17.17
N THR A 91 -3.94 0.81 -17.26
CA THR A 91 -4.41 0.09 -18.46
C THR A 91 -4.64 1.01 -19.67
N THR A 92 -4.58 2.35 -19.50
CA THR A 92 -4.52 3.27 -20.65
C THR A 92 -3.19 3.21 -21.41
N VAL A 93 -2.13 2.71 -20.76
CA VAL A 93 -0.81 2.55 -21.37
C VAL A 93 -0.80 1.31 -22.26
N GLU A 94 -0.51 1.50 -23.54
CA GLU A 94 -0.43 0.39 -24.50
C GLU A 94 0.65 -0.62 -24.08
N GLY A 95 0.23 -1.87 -23.83
CA GLY A 95 1.07 -2.95 -23.32
C GLY A 95 0.83 -3.29 -21.85
N VAL A 96 0.09 -2.47 -21.10
CA VAL A 96 -0.33 -2.81 -19.73
C VAL A 96 -1.69 -3.49 -19.77
N ASP A 97 -1.73 -4.73 -19.30
CA ASP A 97 -2.99 -5.46 -19.06
C ASP A 97 -3.42 -5.34 -17.59
N GLU A 98 -4.62 -5.85 -17.30
CA GLU A 98 -5.22 -5.78 -15.96
C GLU A 98 -4.39 -6.55 -14.92
N GLU A 99 -3.71 -7.63 -15.33
CA GLU A 99 -2.80 -8.39 -14.46
C GLU A 99 -1.56 -7.54 -14.11
N LEU A 100 -0.90 -6.94 -15.10
CA LEU A 100 0.25 -6.08 -14.85
C LEU A 100 -0.11 -4.83 -14.05
N ALA A 101 -1.26 -4.21 -14.32
CA ALA A 101 -1.73 -3.06 -13.55
C ALA A 101 -1.89 -3.40 -12.07
N GLN A 102 -2.44 -4.58 -11.75
CA GLN A 102 -2.59 -5.03 -10.36
C GLN A 102 -1.22 -5.22 -9.68
N VAL A 103 -0.27 -5.87 -10.36
CA VAL A 103 1.07 -6.10 -9.81
C VAL A 103 1.83 -4.78 -9.59
N LEU A 104 1.62 -3.79 -10.47
CA LEU A 104 2.18 -2.44 -10.31
C LEU A 104 1.59 -1.73 -9.08
N ILE A 105 0.28 -1.82 -8.86
CA ILE A 105 -0.39 -1.26 -7.67
C ILE A 105 0.15 -1.90 -6.39
N GLU A 106 0.31 -3.23 -6.37
CA GLU A 106 0.94 -3.96 -5.25
C GLU A 106 2.38 -3.52 -4.99
N SER A 107 3.07 -3.03 -6.02
CA SER A 107 4.41 -2.45 -5.94
C SER A 107 4.42 -0.95 -5.60
N GLU A 108 3.29 -0.41 -5.13
CA GLU A 108 3.07 1.02 -4.81
C GLU A 108 3.17 1.94 -6.04
N VAL A 109 3.02 1.39 -7.25
CA VAL A 109 3.01 2.13 -8.52
C VAL A 109 1.58 2.28 -9.00
N VAL A 110 0.92 3.35 -8.55
CA VAL A 110 -0.52 3.60 -8.80
C VAL A 110 -0.79 4.64 -9.89
N THR A 111 0.25 5.24 -10.48
CA THR A 111 0.11 6.28 -11.51
C THR A 111 0.94 5.98 -12.76
N VAL A 112 0.51 6.54 -13.91
CA VAL A 112 1.26 6.47 -15.17
C VAL A 112 2.64 7.14 -15.05
N GLU A 113 2.73 8.22 -14.26
CA GLU A 113 4.00 8.87 -13.92
C GLU A 113 4.93 7.91 -13.16
N GLY A 114 4.44 7.24 -12.12
CA GLY A 114 5.22 6.24 -11.37
C GLY A 114 5.74 5.13 -12.29
N LEU A 115 4.90 4.63 -13.20
CA LEU A 115 5.31 3.65 -14.21
C LEU A 115 6.37 4.21 -15.19
N ALA A 116 6.27 5.49 -15.57
CA ALA A 116 7.23 6.16 -16.45
C ALA A 116 8.60 6.36 -15.78
N GLU A 117 8.62 6.53 -14.45
CA GLU A 117 9.84 6.66 -13.65
C GLU A 117 10.60 5.33 -13.52
N LEU A 118 9.90 4.20 -13.57
CA LEU A 118 10.54 2.87 -13.49
C LEU A 118 11.57 2.64 -14.61
N SER A 119 12.58 1.84 -14.27
CA SER A 119 13.51 1.26 -15.21
C SER A 119 13.04 -0.08 -15.75
N ILE A 120 13.57 -0.49 -16.89
CA ILE A 120 13.27 -1.80 -17.50
C ILE A 120 13.63 -2.95 -16.54
N ALA A 121 14.69 -2.78 -15.74
CA ALA A 121 15.06 -3.79 -14.76
C ALA A 121 14.01 -3.89 -13.64
N GLU A 122 13.52 -2.76 -13.12
CA GLU A 122 12.49 -2.75 -12.07
C GLU A 122 11.18 -3.37 -12.56
N VAL A 123 10.73 -3.08 -13.79
CA VAL A 123 9.52 -3.72 -14.34
C VAL A 123 9.71 -5.24 -14.50
N LEU A 124 10.90 -5.68 -14.92
CA LEU A 124 11.22 -7.11 -15.02
C LEU A 124 11.38 -7.80 -13.67
N ASP A 125 11.76 -7.05 -12.63
CA ASP A 125 11.82 -7.54 -11.24
C ASP A 125 10.41 -7.67 -10.64
N ILE A 126 9.49 -6.80 -11.04
CA ILE A 126 8.07 -6.81 -10.63
C ILE A 126 7.30 -7.95 -11.32
N GLN A 127 7.42 -8.05 -12.65
CA GLN A 127 6.74 -9.07 -13.45
C GLN A 127 7.71 -9.69 -14.46
N GLU A 128 7.83 -11.02 -14.44
CA GLU A 128 8.68 -11.76 -15.37
C GLU A 128 8.07 -11.70 -16.78
N MET A 129 8.63 -10.85 -17.65
CA MET A 129 8.21 -10.65 -19.03
C MET A 129 9.42 -10.46 -19.98
N ASP A 130 9.16 -10.32 -21.28
CA ASP A 130 10.21 -10.02 -22.23
C ASP A 130 10.72 -8.58 -22.07
N LYS A 131 12.04 -8.41 -22.17
CA LYS A 131 12.69 -7.10 -22.03
C LYS A 131 12.19 -6.08 -23.06
N GLU A 132 11.82 -6.55 -24.25
CA GLU A 132 11.27 -5.71 -25.31
C GLU A 132 9.90 -5.16 -24.93
N ASP A 133 9.05 -5.97 -24.31
CA ASP A 133 7.72 -5.58 -23.82
C ASP A 133 7.83 -4.59 -22.66
N ALA A 134 8.66 -4.90 -21.65
CA ALA A 134 8.93 -3.99 -20.54
C ALA A 134 9.48 -2.64 -21.02
N SER A 135 10.36 -2.65 -22.03
CA SER A 135 10.85 -1.42 -22.65
C SER A 135 9.76 -0.65 -23.38
N ALA A 136 8.85 -1.33 -24.08
CA ALA A 136 7.75 -0.70 -24.80
C ALA A 136 6.79 -0.02 -23.82
N ILE A 137 6.39 -0.72 -22.76
CA ILE A 137 5.49 -0.20 -21.71
C ILE A 137 6.03 1.10 -21.09
N ILE A 138 7.30 1.10 -20.65
CA ILE A 138 7.92 2.28 -20.04
C ILE A 138 8.03 3.43 -21.04
N MET A 139 8.37 3.14 -22.30
CA MET A 139 8.43 4.18 -23.34
C MET A 139 7.06 4.79 -23.61
N THR A 140 6.00 3.97 -23.67
CA THR A 140 4.62 4.44 -23.83
C THR A 140 4.18 5.27 -22.62
N ALA A 141 4.48 4.83 -21.39
CA ALA A 141 4.18 5.59 -20.18
C ALA A 141 4.86 6.99 -20.21
N ARG A 142 6.14 7.05 -20.57
CA ARG A 142 6.88 8.32 -20.73
C ARG A 142 6.35 9.21 -21.85
N GLU A 143 5.87 8.61 -22.94
CA GLU A 143 5.22 9.35 -24.02
C GLU A 143 3.90 9.98 -23.57
N ASN A 144 3.07 9.24 -22.82
CA ASN A 144 1.82 9.73 -22.23
C ASN A 144 2.07 10.91 -21.26
N GLU A 145 3.14 10.84 -20.46
CA GLU A 145 3.58 11.93 -19.58
C GLU A 145 4.27 13.09 -20.33
N GLY A 146 4.44 12.99 -21.64
CA GLY A 146 4.96 14.07 -22.48
C GLY A 146 6.47 14.29 -22.39
N TRP A 147 7.24 13.29 -21.96
CA TRP A 147 8.70 13.39 -21.87
C TRP A 147 9.39 13.57 -23.22
N PHE A 148 8.75 13.12 -24.29
CA PHE A 148 9.28 13.18 -25.66
C PHE A 148 8.71 14.36 -26.48
N LYS A 149 8.03 15.31 -25.84
CA LYS A 149 7.38 16.44 -26.49
C LYS A 149 8.26 17.69 -26.60
#